data_AF-A0A850C3I9-F1
#
_entry.id   AF-A0A850C3I9-F1
#
_cell.length_a   1.000
_cell.length_b   1.000
_cell.length_c   1.000
_cell.angle_alpha   90.00
_cell.angle_beta   90.00
_cell.angle_gamma   90.00
#
_symmetry.space_group_name_H-M   'P 1'
#
loop_
_entity.id
_entity.type
_entity.pdbx_description
1 polymer ?
#
loop_
_entity_poly.entity_id
_entity_poly.type
_entity_poly.pdbx_seq_one_letter_code
_entity_poly.pdbx_strand_id
1 'polypeptide(L)'
;VVPILTVRWGPRPTFLALSACYPPAIAGLWLAGGGALTWLWMALFGIATSVFPLILTLFGLRARTPAGTSALSSFAQSGGYLLAGSGPLAVGWVYGLTASWTVPFTLLSVLAVLLFFTGLYVTRERYVEDELAQAKPGQ
;
A
#
# COMPACT_ATOMS: atom_id res chain seq x y z
N VAL A 1 -12.50 8.98 -5.99
CA VAL A 1 -11.42 9.83 -6.57
C VAL A 1 -10.30 8.99 -7.18
N VAL A 2 -9.68 8.08 -6.42
CA VAL A 2 -8.59 7.22 -6.93
C VAL A 2 -8.95 6.44 -8.20
N PRO A 3 -10.14 5.81 -8.33
CA PRO A 3 -10.54 5.12 -9.56
C PRO A 3 -10.64 6.03 -10.80
N ILE A 4 -10.99 7.31 -10.60
CA ILE A 4 -11.09 8.30 -11.68
C ILE A 4 -9.68 8.72 -12.14
N LEU A 5 -8.76 8.93 -11.20
CA LEU A 5 -7.37 9.27 -11.51
C LEU A 5 -6.67 8.12 -12.25
N THR A 6 -6.90 6.88 -11.85
CA THR A 6 -6.33 5.70 -12.53
C THR A 6 -6.81 5.54 -13.96
N VAL A 7 -8.09 5.81 -14.23
CA VAL A 7 -8.64 5.72 -15.59
C VAL A 7 -8.12 6.86 -16.46
N ARG A 8 -7.91 8.05 -15.88
CA ARG A 8 -7.49 9.25 -16.63
C ARG A 8 -5.98 9.34 -16.87
N TRP A 9 -5.16 8.92 -15.92
CA TRP A 9 -3.69 9.07 -15.98
C TRP A 9 -2.96 7.72 -16.05
N GLY A 10 -3.64 6.61 -15.76
CA GLY A 10 -3.06 5.30 -15.63
C GLY A 10 -2.65 4.95 -14.19
N PRO A 11 -2.49 3.66 -13.87
CA PRO A 11 -2.22 3.18 -12.52
C PRO A 11 -0.83 3.56 -12.00
N ARG A 12 0.19 3.53 -12.86
CA ARG A 12 1.58 3.82 -12.49
C ARG A 12 1.82 5.27 -12.05
N PRO A 13 1.44 6.32 -12.80
CA PRO A 13 1.64 7.69 -12.34
C PRO A 13 0.79 8.02 -11.11
N THR A 14 -0.43 7.46 -11.01
CA THR A 14 -1.26 7.60 -9.81
C THR A 14 -0.57 6.99 -8.59
N PHE A 15 0.01 5.79 -8.73
CA PHE A 15 0.79 5.15 -7.67
C PHE A 15 1.99 5.98 -7.24
N LEU A 16 2.77 6.49 -8.20
CA LEU A 16 3.95 7.31 -7.93
C LEU A 16 3.58 8.59 -7.17
N ALA A 17 2.51 9.27 -7.58
CA ALA A 17 2.04 10.50 -6.94
C ALA A 17 1.61 10.24 -5.48
N LEU A 18 0.84 9.19 -5.22
CA LEU A 18 0.42 8.84 -3.87
C LEU A 18 1.60 8.38 -3.00
N SER A 19 2.50 7.57 -3.58
CA SER A 19 3.66 7.04 -2.85
C SER A 19 4.68 8.13 -2.50
N ALA A 20 4.80 9.19 -3.30
CA ALA A 20 5.65 10.34 -3.00
C ALA A 20 5.23 11.09 -1.73
N CYS A 21 3.97 10.92 -1.27
CA CYS A 21 3.51 11.50 -0.02
C CYS A 21 3.98 10.74 1.23
N TYR A 22 4.38 9.46 1.13
CA TYR A 22 4.81 8.66 2.28
C TYR A 22 6.05 9.23 3.00
N PRO A 23 7.17 9.55 2.32
CA PRO A 23 8.37 10.04 3.00
C PRO A 23 8.15 11.33 3.82
N PRO A 24 7.56 12.41 3.26
CA PRO A 24 7.34 13.62 4.05
C PRO A 24 6.28 13.41 5.15
N ALA A 25 5.28 12.56 4.94
CA ALA A 25 4.29 12.24 5.98
C ALA A 25 4.93 11.54 7.18
N ILE A 26 5.71 10.49 6.94
CA ILE A 26 6.38 9.72 8.00
C ILE A 26 7.45 10.57 8.68
N ALA A 27 8.30 11.26 7.92
CA ALA A 27 9.35 12.12 8.49
C ALA A 27 8.76 13.27 9.31
N GLY A 28 7.69 13.90 8.82
CA GLY A 28 7.00 14.98 9.52
C GLY A 28 6.35 14.52 10.82
N LEU A 29 5.68 13.35 10.83
CA LEU A 29 5.13 12.75 12.05
C LEU A 29 6.23 12.37 13.06
N TRP A 30 7.37 11.87 12.57
CA TRP A 30 8.46 11.43 13.45
C TRP A 30 9.23 12.61 14.07
N LEU A 31 9.56 13.64 13.28
CA LEU A 31 10.43 14.74 13.71
C LEU A 31 9.67 15.94 14.28
N ALA A 32 8.43 16.17 13.84
CA ALA A 32 7.62 17.34 14.19
C ALA A 32 6.25 16.96 14.78
N GLY A 33 6.08 15.70 15.19
CA GLY A 33 4.86 15.22 15.85
C GLY A 33 4.62 15.95 17.17
N GLY A 34 3.37 16.35 17.41
CA GLY A 34 2.93 17.04 18.62
C GLY A 34 2.79 18.56 18.49
N GLY A 35 3.20 19.14 17.35
CA GLY A 35 2.98 20.56 17.03
C GLY A 35 1.72 20.82 16.19
N ALA A 36 1.45 22.11 15.89
CA ALA A 36 0.32 22.53 15.06
C ALA A 36 0.31 21.91 13.65
N LEU A 37 1.50 21.57 13.11
CA LEU A 37 1.66 20.92 11.80
C LEU A 37 1.31 19.42 11.79
N THR A 38 1.01 18.80 12.94
CA THR A 38 0.67 17.35 13.00
C THR A 38 -0.48 17.00 12.05
N TRP A 39 -1.49 17.88 11.94
CA TRP A 39 -2.62 17.70 11.04
C TRP A 39 -2.22 17.63 9.56
N LEU A 40 -1.21 18.41 9.15
CA LEU A 40 -0.69 18.37 7.78
C LEU A 40 -0.06 17.01 7.48
N TRP A 41 0.77 16.50 8.39
CA TRP A 41 1.43 15.22 8.20
C TRP A 41 0.45 14.05 8.23
N MET A 42 -0.57 14.10 9.10
CA MET A 42 -1.67 13.13 9.11
C MET A 42 -2.48 13.15 7.81
N ALA A 43 -2.78 14.34 7.27
CA ALA A 43 -3.47 14.47 5.99
C ALA A 43 -2.64 13.91 4.83
N LEU A 44 -1.34 14.22 4.79
CA LEU A 44 -0.41 13.64 3.81
C LEU A 44 -0.32 12.11 3.93
N PHE A 45 -0.30 11.59 5.16
CA PHE A 45 -0.32 10.14 5.38
C PHE A 45 -1.63 9.52 4.87
N GLY A 46 -2.78 10.16 5.14
CA GLY A 46 -4.08 9.74 4.59
C GLY A 46 -4.09 9.70 3.06
N ILE A 47 -3.55 10.72 2.41
CA ILE A 47 -3.37 10.73 0.95
C ILE A 47 -2.48 9.56 0.51
N ALA A 48 -1.34 9.35 1.17
CA ALA A 48 -0.43 8.25 0.85
C ALA A 48 -1.12 6.87 0.97
N THR A 49 -1.94 6.66 2.00
CA THR A 49 -2.70 5.40 2.20
C THR A 49 -3.77 5.15 1.14
N SER A 50 -4.10 6.15 0.31
CA SER A 50 -4.97 5.97 -0.86
C SER A 50 -4.37 5.02 -1.93
N VAL A 51 -3.13 4.56 -1.74
CA VAL A 51 -2.58 3.40 -2.46
C VAL A 51 -3.42 2.12 -2.23
N PHE A 52 -4.08 1.97 -1.09
CA PHE A 52 -4.94 0.81 -0.83
C PHE A 52 -6.12 0.69 -1.82
N PRO A 53 -7.01 1.69 -1.97
CA PRO A 53 -8.08 1.62 -2.97
C PRO A 53 -7.56 1.61 -4.42
N LEU A 54 -6.36 2.15 -4.69
CA LEU A 54 -5.69 1.99 -5.98
C LEU A 54 -5.42 0.51 -6.27
N ILE A 55 -4.87 -0.23 -5.31
CA ILE A 55 -4.60 -1.67 -5.46
C ILE A 55 -5.91 -2.46 -5.63
N LEU A 56 -6.97 -2.12 -4.90
CA LEU A 56 -8.29 -2.74 -5.12
C LEU A 56 -8.81 -2.51 -6.53
N THR A 57 -8.59 -1.32 -7.09
CA THR A 57 -8.95 -1.00 -8.48
C THR A 57 -8.14 -1.87 -9.46
N LEU A 58 -6.86 -2.09 -9.18
CA LEU A 58 -6.00 -2.96 -10.00
C LEU A 58 -6.46 -4.41 -10.00
N PHE A 59 -7.01 -4.95 -8.90
CA PHE A 59 -7.60 -6.29 -8.90
C PHE A 59 -8.74 -6.41 -9.91
N GLY A 60 -9.61 -5.40 -10.00
CA GLY A 60 -10.69 -5.37 -10.97
C GLY A 60 -10.21 -5.20 -12.42
N LEU A 61 -9.12 -4.45 -12.65
CA LEU A 61 -8.54 -4.26 -13.99
C LEU A 61 -7.72 -5.45 -14.48
N ARG A 62 -7.23 -6.30 -13.57
CA ARG A 62 -6.31 -7.40 -13.87
C ARG A 62 -6.93 -8.79 -13.84
N ALA A 63 -8.20 -8.89 -13.45
CA ALA A 63 -8.96 -10.13 -13.54
C ALA A 63 -10.03 -10.00 -14.63
N ARG A 64 -10.10 -11.00 -15.52
CA ARG A 64 -11.06 -11.01 -16.64
C ARG A 64 -12.49 -11.38 -16.26
N THR A 65 -12.73 -11.82 -15.02
CA THR A 65 -14.06 -12.25 -14.55
C THR A 65 -14.38 -11.71 -13.14
N PRO A 66 -15.67 -11.46 -12.82
CA PRO A 66 -16.08 -11.06 -11.48
C PRO A 66 -15.67 -12.05 -10.38
N ALA A 67 -15.74 -13.35 -10.68
CA ALA A 67 -15.31 -14.41 -9.77
C ALA A 67 -13.80 -14.35 -9.50
N GLY A 68 -12.98 -14.12 -10.54
CA GLY A 68 -11.54 -13.95 -10.40
C GLY A 68 -11.16 -12.71 -9.58
N THR A 69 -11.83 -11.58 -9.80
CA THR A 69 -11.64 -10.35 -9.00
C THR A 69 -11.92 -10.60 -7.52
N SER A 70 -13.03 -11.28 -7.22
CA SER A 70 -13.42 -11.61 -5.86
C SER A 70 -12.40 -12.54 -5.19
N ALA A 71 -12.03 -13.63 -5.85
CA ALA A 71 -11.06 -14.60 -5.33
C ALA A 71 -9.67 -13.96 -5.07
N LEU A 72 -9.17 -13.15 -6.01
CA LEU A 72 -7.90 -12.44 -5.86
C LEU A 72 -7.94 -11.44 -4.69
N SER A 73 -9.04 -10.69 -4.59
CA SER A 73 -9.24 -9.73 -3.50
C SER A 73 -9.30 -10.43 -2.15
N SER A 74 -10.07 -11.51 -2.02
CA SER A 74 -10.19 -12.30 -0.79
C SER A 74 -8.86 -12.95 -0.39
N PHE A 75 -8.12 -13.50 -1.35
CA PHE A 75 -6.80 -14.07 -1.09
C PHE A 75 -5.84 -13.00 -0.56
N ALA A 76 -5.70 -11.87 -1.26
CA ALA A 76 -4.81 -10.79 -0.84
C ALA A 76 -5.24 -10.16 0.50
N GLN A 77 -6.55 -9.93 0.70
CA GLN A 77 -7.07 -9.31 1.92
C GLN A 77 -6.98 -10.22 3.13
N SER A 78 -7.14 -11.54 2.99
CA SER A 78 -7.03 -12.45 4.14
C SER A 78 -5.65 -12.35 4.81
N GLY A 79 -4.57 -12.49 4.03
CA GLY A 79 -3.21 -12.29 4.53
C GLY A 79 -2.96 -10.85 4.99
N GLY A 80 -3.41 -9.87 4.22
CA GLY A 80 -3.25 -8.45 4.54
C GLY A 80 -3.88 -8.04 5.88
N TYR A 81 -5.10 -8.51 6.17
CA TYR A 81 -5.79 -8.19 7.41
C TYR A 81 -5.24 -8.95 8.62
N LEU A 82 -4.76 -10.18 8.45
CA LEU A 82 -4.04 -10.87 9.52
C LEU A 82 -2.78 -10.09 9.94
N LEU A 83 -2.01 -9.61 8.96
CA LEU A 83 -0.85 -8.77 9.22
C LEU A 83 -1.27 -7.43 9.84
N ALA A 84 -2.29 -6.76 9.30
CA ALA A 84 -2.78 -5.48 9.81
C ALA A 84 -3.28 -5.57 11.26
N GLY A 85 -3.98 -6.65 11.61
CA GLY A 85 -4.44 -6.90 12.97
C GLY A 85 -3.29 -7.12 13.96
N SER A 86 -2.21 -7.74 13.52
CA SER A 86 -1.00 -7.95 14.35
C SER A 86 -0.15 -6.68 14.53
N GLY A 87 -0.23 -5.72 13.59
CA GLY A 87 0.60 -4.52 13.57
C GLY A 87 0.53 -3.68 14.86
N PRO A 88 -0.67 -3.25 15.32
CA PRO A 88 -0.80 -2.47 16.56
C PRO A 88 -0.27 -3.19 17.80
N LEU A 89 -0.44 -4.52 17.89
CA LEU A 89 0.09 -5.30 19.00
C LEU A 89 1.62 -5.35 18.99
N ALA A 90 2.22 -5.59 17.83
CA ALA A 90 3.67 -5.58 17.66
C ALA A 90 4.27 -4.20 17.99
N VAL A 91 3.66 -3.13 17.47
CA VAL A 91 4.07 -1.74 17.74
C VAL A 91 3.93 -1.41 19.23
N GLY A 92 2.80 -1.74 19.85
CA GLY A 92 2.56 -1.49 21.27
C GLY A 92 3.53 -2.25 22.18
N TRP A 93 3.85 -3.51 21.85
CA TRP A 93 4.83 -4.30 22.60
C TRP A 93 6.23 -3.72 22.48
N VAL A 94 6.69 -3.42 21.26
CA VAL A 94 8.02 -2.83 21.02
C VAL A 94 8.13 -1.47 21.72
N TYR A 95 7.10 -0.64 21.65
CA TYR A 95 7.06 0.62 22.36
C TYR A 95 7.12 0.41 23.88
N GLY A 96 6.37 -0.55 24.43
CA GLY A 96 6.39 -0.88 25.86
C GLY A 96 7.77 -1.30 26.38
N LEU A 97 8.59 -1.95 25.55
CA LEU A 97 9.96 -2.35 25.91
C LEU A 97 10.98 -1.22 25.74
N THR A 98 10.82 -0.36 24.74
CA THR A 98 11.82 0.65 24.36
C THR A 98 11.50 2.05 24.86
N ALA A 99 10.26 2.30 25.27
CA ALA A 99 9.68 3.62 25.53
C ALA A 99 9.95 4.64 24.40
N SER A 100 10.11 4.15 23.16
CA SER A 100 10.57 4.95 22.03
C SER A 100 9.76 4.67 20.76
N TRP A 101 9.42 5.74 20.05
CA TRP A 101 8.74 5.69 18.77
C TRP A 101 9.68 5.41 17.58
N THR A 102 11.01 5.42 17.82
CA THR A 102 12.01 5.21 16.77
C THR A 102 11.82 3.87 16.06
N VAL A 103 11.59 2.78 16.81
CA VAL A 103 11.42 1.46 16.19
C VAL A 103 10.11 1.37 15.38
N PRO A 104 8.94 1.81 15.90
CA PRO A 104 7.72 1.91 15.10
C PRO A 104 7.85 2.75 13.81
N PHE A 105 8.47 3.94 13.88
CA PHE A 105 8.67 4.78 12.69
C PHE A 105 9.66 4.18 11.70
N THR A 106 10.70 3.50 12.19
CA THR A 106 11.64 2.75 11.34
C THR A 106 10.91 1.61 10.62
N LEU A 107 10.08 0.84 11.34
CA LEU A 107 9.27 -0.23 10.76
C LEU A 107 8.31 0.31 9.68
N LEU A 108 7.58 1.39 9.97
CA LEU A 108 6.71 2.05 8.99
C LEU A 108 7.47 2.51 7.75
N SER A 109 8.67 3.06 7.93
CA SER A 109 9.52 3.50 6.82
C SER A 109 9.95 2.33 5.95
N VAL A 110 10.38 1.21 6.56
CA VAL A 110 10.74 -0.01 5.84
C VAL A 110 9.53 -0.58 5.08
N LEU A 111 8.37 -0.65 5.72
CA LEU A 111 7.15 -1.13 5.08
C LEU A 111 6.71 -0.21 3.92
N ALA A 112 6.85 1.11 4.05
CA ALA A 112 6.57 2.05 2.96
C ALA A 112 7.51 1.85 1.76
N VAL A 113 8.80 1.57 2.01
CA VAL A 113 9.77 1.24 0.96
C VAL A 113 9.41 -0.08 0.27
N LEU A 114 9.05 -1.12 1.03
CA LEU A 114 8.61 -2.40 0.47
C LEU A 114 7.33 -2.23 -0.36
N LEU A 115 6.35 -1.46 0.13
CA LEU A 115 5.15 -1.08 -0.60
C LEU A 115 5.49 -0.34 -1.89
N PHE A 116 6.45 0.58 -1.86
CA PHE A 116 6.88 1.31 -3.05
C PHE A 116 7.41 0.37 -4.14
N PHE A 117 8.36 -0.50 -3.80
CA PHE A 117 8.95 -1.42 -4.77
C PHE A 117 7.96 -2.48 -5.29
N THR A 118 7.15 -3.05 -4.41
CA THR A 118 6.10 -4.01 -4.82
C THR A 118 5.03 -3.33 -5.67
N GLY A 119 4.62 -2.10 -5.34
CA GLY A 119 3.67 -1.35 -6.14
C GLY A 119 4.24 -0.90 -7.50
N LEU A 120 5.55 -0.62 -7.61
CA LEU A 120 6.20 -0.39 -8.91
C LEU A 120 6.10 -1.61 -9.83
N TYR A 121 6.11 -2.83 -9.27
CA TYR A 121 5.91 -4.07 -10.01
C TYR A 121 4.44 -4.25 -10.39
N VAL A 122 3.53 -4.11 -9.43
CA VAL A 122 2.07 -4.31 -9.60
C VAL A 122 1.41 -3.20 -10.43
N THR A 123 2.06 -2.09 -10.69
CA THR A 123 1.50 -1.02 -11.55
C THR A 123 1.99 -1.06 -12.99
N ARG A 124 2.86 -2.01 -13.36
CA ARG A 124 3.24 -2.24 -14.77
C ARG A 124 2.03 -2.76 -15.55
N GLU A 125 1.93 -2.41 -16.83
CA GLU A 125 0.92 -2.97 -17.73
C GLU A 125 1.22 -4.45 -18.01
N ARG A 126 0.69 -5.33 -17.15
CA ARG A 126 0.75 -6.79 -17.31
C ARG A 126 -0.55 -7.38 -16.77
N TYR A 127 -1.15 -8.29 -17.53
CA TYR A 127 -2.33 -9.05 -17.11
C TYR A 127 -1.89 -10.32 -16.37
N VAL A 128 -2.66 -10.73 -15.37
CA VAL A 128 -2.34 -11.92 -14.56
C VAL A 128 -2.51 -13.20 -15.40
N GLU A 129 -3.44 -13.19 -16.36
CA GLU A 129 -3.69 -14.33 -17.24
C GLU A 129 -2.55 -14.58 -18.24
N ASP A 130 -1.76 -13.57 -18.59
CA ASP A 130 -0.58 -13.75 -19.47
C ASP A 130 0.53 -14.54 -18.75
N GLU A 131 0.65 -14.37 -17.43
CA GLU A 131 1.60 -15.11 -16.57
C GLU A 131 1.12 -16.55 -16.31
N LEU A 132 -0.20 -16.77 -16.12
CA LEU A 132 -0.79 -18.11 -15.99
C LEU A 132 -0.73 -18.92 -17.29
N ALA A 133 -0.87 -18.27 -18.45
CA ALA A 133 -0.70 -18.90 -19.75
C ALA A 133 0.77 -19.25 -20.03
N GLN A 134 1.72 -18.40 -19.63
CA GLN A 134 3.16 -18.69 -19.74
C GLN A 134 3.64 -19.77 -18.76
N ALA A 135 3.05 -19.87 -17.57
CA ALA A 135 3.33 -20.92 -16.60
C ALA A 135 2.82 -22.32 -17.04
N LYS A 136 2.04 -22.38 -18.12
CA LYS A 136 1.57 -23.62 -18.73
C LYS A 136 2.23 -23.85 -20.11
N PRO A 137 3.54 -24.14 -20.19
CA PRO A 137 4.12 -24.62 -21.44
C PRO A 137 3.64 -26.06 -21.69
N GLY A 138 2.65 -26.22 -22.58
CA GLY A 138 2.28 -27.51 -23.16
C GLY A 138 1.28 -28.35 -22.38
N GLN A 139 0.00 -27.97 -22.41
CA GLN A 139 -1.10 -28.94 -22.47
C GLN A 139 -1.93 -28.66 -23.72
#